data_AF-A0A812PSA4-F1
#
_entry.id   AF-A0A812PSA4-F1
#
_cell.length_a   1.000
_cell.length_b   1.000
_cell.length_c   1.000
_cell.angle_alpha   90.00
_cell.angle_beta   90.00
_cell.angle_gamma   90.00
#
_symmetry.space_group_name_H-M   'P 1'
#
loop_
_entity.id
_entity.type
_entity.pdbx_description
1 polymer ?
#
loop_
_entity_poly.entity_id
_entity_poly.type
_entity_poly.pdbx_seq_one_letter_code
_entity_poly.pdbx_strand_id
1 'polypeptide(L)'
;MFRLRLYGWLLFADLACAEMHVSHAEVMPGPELPPCDNSEIKVAEECPNATSLGLDWSNFSQQLFAARAQLFGFSLSLAVSAVHRLLSQATSKFSDAFSCTAAVVSTYFTLARFLVLQGRLRRALAFLHLGFIFVRDRGFSECSTWPAAGWDVMLAGRSLTERVRLLDDESVLKLEPGHRVEGLRIAVVTICAYAADAPVRVLCEQNRQIYKALHGYDLHFFTDAAQILPNKAARMNVQDGIHKPFFWKVNAVKNILDTNKYDWVLWMDCDAFFMDPGRTIDSVIQMYSGNLTSASRLPPPSSGDSVEVRRVRRNMSQDAVVNISLIFAVDSTGINNGVWLLRNTAWSHDFLQRWWESDILEGPGREHNCSDQSTMLHALLQERAMNLDEMWDKYEAPIYPSEVRVARQEHLQSFHEATAATALSRAWRDGDFIKHHPGCHFYRLPCQQLYQEAQEIFYNKVVFLHQQ
;
A
#
# COMPACT_ATOMS: atom_id res chain seq x y z
N MET A 1 -22.06 -25.32 33.67
CA MET A 1 -22.27 -23.87 33.44
C MET A 1 -21.14 -23.17 32.67
N PHE A 2 -19.91 -23.68 32.62
CA PHE A 2 -18.80 -23.05 31.86
C PHE A 2 -18.91 -23.17 30.33
N ARG A 3 -19.60 -24.19 29.79
CA ARG A 3 -19.78 -24.38 28.33
C ARG A 3 -20.82 -23.45 27.67
N LEU A 4 -21.76 -22.86 28.43
CA LEU A 4 -22.78 -21.95 27.89
C LEU A 4 -22.34 -20.49 27.79
N ARG A 5 -21.24 -20.09 28.44
CA ARG A 5 -20.64 -18.74 28.28
C ARG A 5 -19.65 -18.65 27.11
N LEU A 6 -19.18 -19.78 26.57
CA LEU A 6 -18.26 -19.82 25.43
C LEU A 6 -18.96 -19.45 24.11
N TYR A 7 -20.22 -19.84 23.93
CA TYR A 7 -21.02 -19.52 22.74
C TYR A 7 -21.48 -18.06 22.70
N GLY A 8 -21.73 -17.44 23.86
CA GLY A 8 -22.08 -16.02 23.93
C GLY A 8 -20.94 -15.09 23.49
N TRP A 9 -19.68 -15.51 23.64
CA TRP A 9 -18.51 -14.69 23.30
C TRP A 9 -17.95 -14.92 21.89
N LEU A 10 -18.15 -16.09 21.29
CA LEU A 10 -17.96 -16.25 19.84
C LEU A 10 -18.87 -15.29 19.05
N LEU A 11 -20.11 -15.13 19.51
CA LEU A 11 -21.04 -14.08 19.05
C LEU A 11 -20.54 -12.65 19.31
N PHE A 12 -19.72 -12.40 20.34
CA PHE A 12 -19.15 -11.06 20.59
C PHE A 12 -17.88 -10.77 19.80
N ALA A 13 -17.07 -11.78 19.47
CA ALA A 13 -16.00 -11.64 18.48
C ALA A 13 -16.59 -11.38 17.08
N ASP A 14 -17.77 -11.94 16.80
CA ASP A 14 -18.58 -11.60 15.62
C ASP A 14 -19.33 -10.26 15.74
N LEU A 15 -19.58 -9.74 16.95
CA LEU A 15 -20.07 -8.37 17.15
C LEU A 15 -18.96 -7.31 17.04
N ALA A 16 -17.71 -7.65 17.36
CA ALA A 16 -16.57 -6.85 16.91
C ALA A 16 -16.41 -6.93 15.38
N CYS A 17 -16.78 -8.07 14.77
CA CYS A 17 -16.99 -8.15 13.32
C CYS A 17 -18.22 -7.35 12.84
N ALA A 18 -19.21 -7.01 13.68
CA ALA A 18 -20.34 -6.18 13.25
C ALA A 18 -19.91 -4.75 12.89
N GLU A 19 -18.77 -4.26 13.40
CA GLU A 19 -18.14 -3.01 12.92
C GLU A 19 -17.38 -3.19 11.60
N MET A 20 -17.16 -4.43 11.14
CA MET A 20 -16.41 -4.78 9.92
C MET A 20 -17.27 -5.49 8.86
N HIS A 21 -18.50 -5.91 9.19
CA HIS A 21 -19.39 -6.65 8.30
C HIS A 21 -20.11 -5.70 7.36
N VAL A 22 -19.48 -5.45 6.21
CA VAL A 22 -20.22 -5.31 4.96
C VAL A 22 -20.34 -6.72 4.39
N SER A 23 -21.55 -7.20 4.17
CA SER A 23 -21.72 -8.56 3.64
C SER A 23 -21.20 -8.64 2.20
N HIS A 24 -20.62 -9.78 1.81
CA HIS A 24 -20.16 -9.99 0.42
C HIS A 24 -21.27 -9.66 -0.60
N ALA A 25 -22.51 -10.03 -0.28
CA ALA A 25 -23.71 -9.78 -1.09
C ALA A 25 -24.03 -8.28 -1.26
N GLU A 26 -23.70 -7.43 -0.30
CA GLU A 26 -23.90 -5.98 -0.41
C GLU A 26 -22.88 -5.31 -1.34
N VAL A 27 -21.69 -5.90 -1.49
CA VAL A 27 -20.60 -5.30 -2.27
C VAL A 27 -20.55 -5.82 -3.70
N MET A 28 -20.85 -7.10 -3.90
CA MET A 28 -20.78 -7.77 -5.20
C MET A 28 -22.09 -8.53 -5.43
N PRO A 29 -23.09 -7.93 -6.11
CA PRO A 29 -24.29 -8.66 -6.53
C PRO A 29 -23.92 -9.63 -7.66
N GLY A 30 -23.35 -10.76 -7.27
CA GLY A 30 -23.04 -11.91 -8.13
C GLY A 30 -23.79 -13.16 -7.67
N PRO A 31 -23.78 -14.25 -8.45
CA PRO A 31 -24.32 -15.53 -7.99
C PRO A 31 -23.64 -15.93 -6.67
N GLU A 32 -24.43 -16.36 -5.69
CA GLU A 32 -23.91 -16.91 -4.43
C GLU A 32 -22.91 -18.02 -4.76
N LEU A 33 -21.67 -17.88 -4.28
CA LEU A 33 -20.67 -18.94 -4.41
C LEU A 33 -21.23 -20.19 -3.70
N PRO A 34 -21.07 -21.39 -4.27
CA PRO A 34 -21.49 -22.61 -3.60
C PRO A 34 -20.81 -22.69 -2.22
N PRO A 35 -21.53 -23.19 -1.18
CA PRO A 35 -20.95 -23.30 0.15
C PRO A 35 -19.68 -24.15 0.08
N CYS A 36 -18.58 -23.58 0.55
CA CYS A 36 -17.30 -24.29 0.64
C CYS A 36 -17.40 -25.40 1.69
N ASP A 37 -17.21 -26.65 1.27
CA ASP A 37 -16.95 -27.75 2.20
C ASP A 37 -15.43 -27.87 2.42
N ASN A 38 -14.95 -27.20 3.47
CA ASN A 38 -13.53 -27.24 3.83
C ASN A 38 -13.14 -28.50 4.60
N SER A 39 -14.08 -29.40 4.91
CA SER A 39 -13.78 -30.63 5.66
C SER A 39 -12.97 -31.64 4.84
N GLU A 40 -13.02 -31.54 3.51
CA GLU A 40 -12.29 -32.41 2.58
C GLU A 40 -10.90 -31.87 2.22
N ILE A 41 -10.64 -30.57 2.42
CA ILE A 41 -9.37 -29.93 2.06
C ILE A 41 -8.34 -30.24 3.13
N LYS A 42 -7.18 -30.75 2.73
CA LYS A 42 -6.06 -30.96 3.66
C LYS A 42 -5.09 -29.78 3.59
N VAL A 43 -4.49 -29.42 4.73
CA VAL A 43 -3.44 -28.39 4.79
C VAL A 43 -2.33 -28.65 3.77
N ALA A 44 -1.93 -29.92 3.59
CA ALA A 44 -0.89 -30.31 2.64
C ALA A 44 -1.26 -30.07 1.16
N GLU A 45 -2.56 -29.96 0.84
CA GLU A 45 -3.05 -29.67 -0.51
C GLU A 45 -2.95 -28.16 -0.81
N GLU A 46 -3.15 -27.31 0.20
CA GLU A 46 -2.96 -25.85 0.07
C GLU A 46 -1.49 -25.43 0.23
N CYS A 47 -0.76 -26.15 1.09
CA CYS A 47 0.55 -25.78 1.59
C CYS A 47 1.50 -27.00 1.62
N PRO A 48 2.31 -27.20 0.57
CA PRO A 48 3.22 -28.34 0.50
C PRO A 48 4.26 -28.31 1.62
N ASN A 49 4.50 -29.46 2.28
CA ASN A 49 5.32 -29.62 3.49
C ASN A 49 6.86 -29.44 3.29
N ALA A 50 7.30 -28.85 2.17
CA ALA A 50 8.72 -28.66 1.88
C ALA A 50 9.03 -27.16 1.71
N THR A 51 9.56 -26.55 2.77
CA THR A 51 10.15 -25.20 2.70
C THR A 51 11.64 -25.29 2.97
N SER A 52 12.44 -24.36 2.42
CA SER A 52 13.88 -24.32 2.75
C SER A 52 14.14 -23.93 4.21
N LEU A 53 13.11 -23.44 4.91
CA LEU A 53 13.07 -23.16 6.34
C LEU A 53 12.76 -24.39 7.21
N GLY A 54 12.39 -25.53 6.63
CA GLY A 54 11.98 -26.71 7.40
C GLY A 54 10.66 -26.54 8.18
N LEU A 55 9.78 -25.66 7.71
CA LEU A 55 8.46 -25.45 8.30
C LEU A 55 7.51 -26.59 7.93
N ASP A 56 6.92 -27.21 8.95
CA ASP A 56 5.79 -28.12 8.82
C ASP A 56 4.49 -27.29 8.92
N TRP A 57 3.83 -27.06 7.78
CA TRP A 57 2.60 -26.26 7.72
C TRP A 57 1.43 -26.90 8.48
N SER A 58 1.41 -28.21 8.63
CA SER A 58 0.37 -28.91 9.39
C SER A 58 0.54 -28.65 10.88
N ASN A 59 1.77 -28.73 11.40
CA ASN A 59 2.10 -28.31 12.76
C ASN A 59 1.90 -26.80 12.96
N PHE A 60 2.29 -25.97 11.98
CA PHE A 60 2.07 -24.53 12.02
C PHE A 60 0.58 -24.17 12.16
N SER A 61 -0.29 -24.84 11.39
CA SER A 61 -1.74 -24.67 11.49
C SER A 61 -2.25 -24.95 12.90
N GLN A 62 -1.85 -26.09 13.50
CA GLN A 62 -2.21 -26.43 14.89
C GLN A 62 -1.72 -25.37 15.89
N GLN A 63 -0.51 -24.87 15.72
CA GLN A 63 0.05 -23.82 16.57
C GLN A 63 -0.70 -22.49 16.42
N LEU A 64 -1.12 -22.12 15.20
CA LEU A 64 -1.94 -20.93 14.96
C LEU A 64 -3.31 -21.05 15.63
N PHE A 65 -3.98 -22.22 15.52
CA PHE A 65 -5.24 -22.47 16.23
C PHE A 65 -5.06 -22.42 17.76
N ALA A 66 -4.00 -23.01 18.29
CA ALA A 66 -3.69 -22.95 19.72
C ALA A 66 -3.42 -21.52 20.18
N ALA A 67 -2.65 -20.74 19.41
CA ALA A 67 -2.39 -19.32 19.68
C ALA A 67 -3.68 -18.51 19.70
N ARG A 68 -4.61 -18.78 18.77
CA ARG A 68 -5.94 -18.14 18.75
C ARG A 68 -6.79 -18.49 19.96
N ALA A 69 -6.78 -19.75 20.40
CA ALA A 69 -7.51 -20.20 21.57
C ALA A 69 -7.04 -19.51 22.87
N GLN A 70 -5.81 -18.99 22.91
CA GLN A 70 -5.31 -18.25 24.07
C GLN A 70 -6.10 -16.98 24.37
N LEU A 71 -6.77 -16.38 23.38
CA LEU A 71 -7.67 -15.24 23.59
C LEU A 71 -8.80 -15.58 24.57
N PHE A 72 -9.28 -16.83 24.57
CA PHE A 72 -10.41 -17.27 25.39
C PHE A 72 -9.98 -17.92 26.71
N GLY A 73 -8.84 -18.60 26.70
CA GLY A 73 -8.33 -19.33 27.87
C GLY A 73 -7.38 -18.53 28.77
N PHE A 74 -6.76 -17.47 28.24
CA PHE A 74 -5.68 -16.75 28.89
C PHE A 74 -5.82 -15.23 28.69
N SER A 75 -4.78 -14.56 28.21
CA SER A 75 -4.75 -13.11 28.00
C SER A 75 -4.51 -12.76 26.53
N LEU A 76 -5.04 -11.61 26.11
CA LEU A 76 -4.82 -11.05 24.79
C LEU A 76 -3.32 -10.86 24.48
N SER A 77 -2.52 -10.44 25.45
CA SER A 77 -1.08 -10.26 25.28
C SER A 77 -0.33 -11.56 25.00
N LEU A 78 -0.74 -12.68 25.62
CA LEU A 78 -0.18 -14.00 25.33
C LEU A 78 -0.55 -14.44 23.91
N ALA A 79 -1.81 -14.24 23.50
CA ALA A 79 -2.28 -14.56 22.16
C ALA A 79 -1.51 -13.76 21.08
N VAL A 80 -1.34 -12.44 21.28
CA VAL A 80 -0.52 -11.57 20.41
C VAL A 80 0.91 -12.09 20.31
N SER A 81 1.55 -12.36 21.45
CA SER A 81 2.93 -12.84 21.49
C SER A 81 3.10 -14.20 20.80
N ALA A 82 2.12 -15.09 20.92
CA ALA A 82 2.15 -16.40 20.28
C ALA A 82 2.03 -16.27 18.75
N VAL A 83 1.06 -15.50 18.24
CA VAL A 83 0.86 -15.29 16.81
C VAL A 83 2.03 -14.51 16.19
N HIS A 84 2.56 -13.50 16.88
CA HIS A 84 3.72 -12.73 16.42
C HIS A 84 4.98 -13.59 16.28
N ARG A 85 5.24 -14.53 17.20
CA ARG A 85 6.36 -15.48 17.06
C ARG A 85 6.19 -16.40 15.86
N LEU A 86 4.99 -16.93 15.62
CA LEU A 86 4.71 -17.76 14.44
C LEU A 86 4.95 -16.97 13.15
N LEU A 87 4.47 -15.73 13.11
CA LEU A 87 4.67 -14.85 11.98
C LEU A 87 6.15 -14.55 11.73
N SER A 88 6.89 -14.22 12.79
CA SER A 88 8.33 -13.95 12.74
C SER A 88 9.11 -15.16 12.22
N GLN A 89 8.71 -16.38 12.62
CA GLN A 89 9.32 -17.61 12.12
C GLN A 89 9.02 -17.80 10.62
N ALA A 90 7.75 -17.67 10.22
CA ALA A 90 7.32 -17.86 8.84
C ALA A 90 7.88 -16.81 7.87
N THR A 91 8.20 -15.62 8.35
CA THR A 91 8.70 -14.48 7.55
C THR A 91 10.18 -14.18 7.79
N SER A 92 10.91 -15.05 8.51
CA SER A 92 12.35 -14.91 8.76
C SER A 92 13.20 -14.91 7.48
N LYS A 93 12.72 -15.58 6.44
CA LYS A 93 13.18 -15.47 5.05
C LYS A 93 11.95 -15.23 4.18
N PHE A 94 11.71 -13.98 3.77
CA PHE A 94 10.40 -13.58 3.26
C PHE A 94 10.02 -14.30 1.97
N SER A 95 10.99 -14.59 1.09
CA SER A 95 10.78 -15.39 -0.13
C SER A 95 10.12 -16.75 0.13
N ASP A 96 10.44 -17.39 1.26
CA ASP A 96 9.98 -18.74 1.59
C ASP A 96 8.56 -18.73 2.16
N ALA A 97 8.09 -17.60 2.68
CA ALA A 97 6.72 -17.42 3.15
C ALA A 97 5.68 -17.66 2.02
N PHE A 98 6.07 -17.45 0.75
CA PHE A 98 5.24 -17.74 -0.43
C PHE A 98 4.98 -19.24 -0.67
N SER A 99 5.70 -20.13 0.01
CA SER A 99 5.43 -21.57 -0.06
C SER A 99 4.03 -21.96 0.46
N CYS A 100 3.47 -21.15 1.36
CA CYS A 100 2.12 -21.32 1.92
C CYS A 100 1.50 -19.95 2.23
N THR A 101 1.05 -19.26 1.19
CA THR A 101 0.46 -17.92 1.29
C THR A 101 -0.73 -17.90 2.27
N ALA A 102 -1.61 -18.91 2.23
CA ALA A 102 -2.80 -18.99 3.09
C ALA A 102 -2.47 -18.98 4.60
N ALA A 103 -1.41 -19.70 5.04
CA ALA A 103 -0.96 -19.68 6.44
C ALA A 103 -0.48 -18.29 6.85
N VAL A 104 0.34 -17.67 5.99
CA VAL A 104 0.96 -16.40 6.28
C VAL A 104 -0.09 -15.29 6.34
N VAL A 105 -0.99 -15.23 5.34
CA VAL A 105 -2.16 -14.32 5.33
C VAL A 105 -2.97 -14.49 6.61
N SER A 106 -3.31 -15.73 6.97
CA SER A 106 -4.11 -16.00 8.17
C SER A 106 -3.42 -15.60 9.46
N THR A 107 -2.10 -15.69 9.51
CA THR A 107 -1.30 -15.26 10.67
C THR A 107 -1.27 -13.74 10.77
N TYR A 108 -1.02 -13.03 9.66
CA TYR A 108 -1.11 -11.57 9.55
C TYR A 108 -2.50 -11.07 9.98
N PHE A 109 -3.55 -11.64 9.42
CA PHE A 109 -4.95 -11.28 9.71
C PHE A 109 -5.31 -11.54 11.17
N THR A 110 -4.92 -12.69 11.73
CA THR A 110 -5.15 -13.01 13.15
C THR A 110 -4.46 -11.99 14.05
N LEU A 111 -3.20 -11.66 13.77
CA LEU A 111 -2.44 -10.68 14.55
C LEU A 111 -3.09 -9.29 14.47
N ALA A 112 -3.48 -8.86 13.26
CA ALA A 112 -4.18 -7.60 13.05
C ALA A 112 -5.47 -7.52 13.90
N ARG A 113 -6.29 -8.58 13.93
CA ARG A 113 -7.50 -8.64 14.77
C ARG A 113 -7.19 -8.47 16.25
N PHE A 114 -6.15 -9.14 16.75
CA PHE A 114 -5.75 -9.00 18.16
C PHE A 114 -5.25 -7.59 18.48
N LEU A 115 -4.54 -6.95 17.55
CA LEU A 115 -4.09 -5.58 17.70
C LEU A 115 -5.26 -4.59 17.71
N VAL A 116 -6.29 -4.79 16.89
CA VAL A 116 -7.54 -3.99 16.97
C VAL A 116 -8.17 -4.10 18.35
N LEU A 117 -8.23 -5.30 18.95
CA LEU A 117 -8.74 -5.49 20.31
C LEU A 117 -7.90 -4.77 21.38
N GLN A 118 -6.64 -4.45 21.09
CA GLN A 118 -5.76 -3.63 21.93
C GLN A 118 -5.87 -2.14 21.65
N GLY A 119 -6.75 -1.71 20.72
CA GLY A 119 -6.84 -0.34 20.25
C GLY A 119 -5.70 0.09 19.32
N ARG A 120 -4.95 -0.88 18.76
CA ARG A 120 -3.75 -0.64 17.94
C ARG A 120 -4.05 -0.59 16.44
N LEU A 121 -4.84 0.40 16.00
CA LEU A 121 -5.44 0.45 14.65
C LEU A 121 -4.42 0.63 13.53
N ARG A 122 -3.48 1.58 13.64
CA ARG A 122 -2.45 1.81 12.61
C ARG A 122 -1.62 0.56 12.42
N ARG A 123 -1.21 -0.08 13.51
CA ARG A 123 -0.41 -1.32 13.45
C ARG A 123 -1.20 -2.49 12.89
N ALA A 124 -2.46 -2.66 13.28
CA ALA A 124 -3.34 -3.65 12.67
C ALA A 124 -3.45 -3.46 11.15
N LEU A 125 -3.63 -2.22 10.68
CA LEU A 125 -3.65 -1.91 9.25
C LEU A 125 -2.33 -2.28 8.56
N ALA A 126 -1.18 -2.01 9.18
CA ALA A 126 0.13 -2.41 8.65
C ALA A 126 0.21 -3.93 8.42
N PHE A 127 -0.24 -4.74 9.39
CA PHE A 127 -0.25 -6.19 9.27
C PHE A 127 -1.24 -6.68 8.20
N LEU A 128 -2.41 -6.03 8.02
CA LEU A 128 -3.31 -6.38 6.91
C LEU A 128 -2.67 -6.09 5.56
N HIS A 129 -2.04 -4.93 5.41
CA HIS A 129 -1.32 -4.56 4.19
C HIS A 129 -0.19 -5.55 3.89
N LEU A 130 0.66 -5.88 4.87
CA LEU A 130 1.72 -6.88 4.72
C LEU A 130 1.15 -8.28 4.38
N GLY A 131 0.04 -8.67 4.99
CA GLY A 131 -0.67 -9.90 4.65
C GLY A 131 -1.17 -9.92 3.20
N PHE A 132 -1.59 -8.77 2.68
CA PHE A 132 -2.11 -8.65 1.32
C PHE A 132 -1.06 -8.93 0.23
N ILE A 133 0.24 -8.83 0.55
CA ILE A 133 1.33 -9.30 -0.33
C ILE A 133 1.08 -10.76 -0.74
N PHE A 134 0.63 -11.61 0.18
CA PHE A 134 0.46 -13.04 -0.07
C PHE A 134 -0.89 -13.39 -0.71
N VAL A 135 -1.89 -12.49 -0.63
CA VAL A 135 -3.21 -12.69 -1.26
C VAL A 135 -3.13 -12.62 -2.79
N ARG A 136 -2.27 -11.73 -3.32
CA ARG A 136 -2.17 -11.46 -4.76
C ARG A 136 -1.61 -12.61 -5.60
N ASP A 137 -0.96 -13.57 -4.96
CA ASP A 137 -0.21 -14.62 -5.66
C ASP A 137 -1.08 -15.81 -6.11
N ARG A 138 -2.06 -16.21 -5.29
CA ARG A 138 -2.93 -17.37 -5.58
C ARG A 138 -4.41 -17.02 -5.76
N GLY A 139 -4.73 -15.72 -5.76
CA GLY A 139 -6.09 -15.24 -5.84
C GLY A 139 -6.88 -15.49 -4.54
N PHE A 140 -8.07 -14.92 -4.50
CA PHE A 140 -9.05 -15.08 -3.44
C PHE A 140 -9.57 -16.51 -3.40
N SER A 141 -8.82 -17.44 -2.79
CA SER A 141 -9.40 -18.74 -2.44
C SER A 141 -10.34 -18.52 -1.27
N GLU A 142 -11.63 -18.41 -1.58
CA GLU A 142 -12.71 -18.32 -0.57
C GLU A 142 -12.93 -19.65 0.15
N CYS A 143 -12.31 -20.73 -0.33
CA CYS A 143 -12.36 -22.04 0.29
C CYS A 143 -10.97 -22.41 0.81
N SER A 144 -10.80 -22.34 2.12
CA SER A 144 -9.52 -22.65 2.77
C SER A 144 -9.72 -23.31 4.14
N THR A 145 -8.77 -24.15 4.52
CA THR A 145 -8.68 -24.67 5.91
C THR A 145 -8.13 -23.63 6.88
N TRP A 146 -7.58 -22.53 6.34
CA TRP A 146 -6.96 -21.49 7.11
C TRP A 146 -7.98 -20.44 7.58
N PRO A 147 -7.74 -19.79 8.73
CA PRO A 147 -8.73 -18.90 9.35
C PRO A 147 -9.06 -17.57 8.66
N ALA A 148 -8.51 -17.28 7.47
CA ALA A 148 -8.74 -16.03 6.74
C ALA A 148 -8.76 -16.28 5.23
N ALA A 149 -9.83 -15.82 4.57
CA ALA A 149 -9.88 -15.68 3.13
C ALA A 149 -9.32 -14.32 2.69
N GLY A 150 -9.02 -14.17 1.39
CA GLY A 150 -8.55 -12.89 0.86
C GLY A 150 -9.58 -11.77 1.05
N TRP A 151 -10.87 -12.08 0.94
CA TRP A 151 -11.93 -11.09 1.10
C TRP A 151 -12.05 -10.57 2.53
N ASP A 152 -11.82 -11.43 3.53
CA ASP A 152 -11.78 -11.04 4.94
C ASP A 152 -10.71 -9.97 5.18
N VAL A 153 -9.53 -10.15 4.56
CA VAL A 153 -8.42 -9.20 4.67
C VAL A 153 -8.75 -7.88 3.98
N MET A 154 -9.37 -7.91 2.80
CA MET A 154 -9.76 -6.67 2.09
C MET A 154 -10.83 -5.88 2.82
N LEU A 155 -11.89 -6.54 3.29
CA LEU A 155 -12.95 -5.88 4.06
C LEU A 155 -12.38 -5.26 5.34
N ALA A 156 -11.51 -6.00 6.02
CA ALA A 156 -10.79 -5.48 7.18
C ALA A 156 -9.89 -4.29 6.84
N GLY A 157 -9.16 -4.38 5.72
CA GLY A 157 -8.31 -3.32 5.21
C GLY A 157 -9.10 -2.05 4.93
N ARG A 158 -10.24 -2.16 4.21
CA ARG A 158 -11.14 -1.04 3.94
C ARG A 158 -11.60 -0.34 5.22
N SER A 159 -12.12 -1.12 6.18
CA SER A 159 -12.66 -0.59 7.43
C SER A 159 -11.57 0.10 8.26
N LEU A 160 -10.38 -0.49 8.36
CA LEU A 160 -9.26 0.12 9.09
C LEU A 160 -8.65 1.31 8.35
N THR A 161 -8.55 1.29 7.03
CA THR A 161 -8.05 2.43 6.24
C THR A 161 -8.90 3.68 6.48
N GLU A 162 -10.23 3.58 6.48
CA GLU A 162 -11.09 4.72 6.79
C GLU A 162 -10.92 5.23 8.23
N ARG A 163 -10.77 4.33 9.21
CA ARG A 163 -10.53 4.73 10.61
C ARG A 163 -9.18 5.41 10.80
N VAL A 164 -8.12 4.83 10.23
CA VAL A 164 -6.76 5.41 10.29
C VAL A 164 -6.72 6.74 9.55
N ARG A 165 -7.42 6.86 8.42
CA ARG A 165 -7.57 8.13 7.69
C ARG A 165 -8.13 9.23 8.58
N LEU A 166 -9.17 8.95 9.37
CA LEU A 166 -9.73 9.93 10.31
C LEU A 166 -8.71 10.36 11.39
N LEU A 167 -7.82 9.47 11.83
CA LEU A 167 -6.74 9.80 12.76
C LEU A 167 -5.63 10.66 12.10
N ASP A 168 -5.43 10.48 10.80
CA ASP A 168 -4.42 11.20 10.01
C ASP A 168 -4.97 12.51 9.40
N ASP A 169 -6.29 12.67 9.29
CA ASP A 169 -6.95 13.75 8.54
C ASP A 169 -6.70 15.16 9.10
N GLU A 170 -6.39 15.28 10.40
CA GLU A 170 -6.04 16.56 11.03
C GLU A 170 -4.71 17.15 10.51
N SER A 171 -3.96 16.38 9.71
CA SER A 171 -2.61 16.73 9.31
C SER A 171 -2.43 17.31 7.92
N VAL A 172 -3.47 17.28 7.09
CA VAL A 172 -3.39 17.70 5.68
C VAL A 172 -3.66 19.19 5.58
N LEU A 173 -2.70 19.95 5.06
CA LEU A 173 -2.90 21.38 4.78
C LEU A 173 -3.96 21.56 3.69
N LYS A 174 -4.84 22.55 3.86
CA LYS A 174 -5.74 22.99 2.79
C LYS A 174 -5.00 24.06 1.99
N LEU A 175 -4.66 23.74 0.75
CA LEU A 175 -3.99 24.65 -0.17
C LEU A 175 -4.83 24.80 -1.43
N GLU A 176 -4.73 25.98 -2.04
CA GLU A 176 -5.32 26.24 -3.34
C GLU A 176 -4.71 25.30 -4.39
N PRO A 177 -5.51 24.75 -5.33
CA PRO A 177 -5.01 23.83 -6.35
C PRO A 177 -3.81 24.40 -7.14
N GLY A 178 -3.86 25.69 -7.46
CA GLY A 178 -2.81 26.39 -8.21
C GLY A 178 -1.56 26.79 -7.41
N HIS A 179 -1.43 26.42 -6.14
CA HIS A 179 -0.31 26.84 -5.29
C HIS A 179 1.04 26.42 -5.89
N ARG A 180 2.01 27.34 -5.95
CA ARG A 180 3.38 27.06 -6.44
C ARG A 180 4.39 27.38 -5.35
N VAL A 181 5.44 26.58 -5.28
CA VAL A 181 6.60 26.80 -4.42
C VAL A 181 7.71 27.38 -5.28
N GLU A 182 8.15 28.60 -4.97
CA GLU A 182 9.20 29.26 -5.73
C GLU A 182 10.49 28.44 -5.74
N GLY A 183 11.07 28.25 -6.93
CA GLY A 183 12.34 27.53 -7.11
C GLY A 183 12.27 26.00 -6.98
N LEU A 184 11.09 25.42 -6.69
CA LEU A 184 10.95 23.97 -6.58
C LEU A 184 11.04 23.29 -7.95
N ARG A 185 12.02 22.41 -8.15
CA ARG A 185 12.25 21.72 -9.43
C ARG A 185 11.62 20.34 -9.39
N ILE A 186 10.61 20.12 -10.23
CA ILE A 186 9.83 18.88 -10.27
C ILE A 186 9.92 18.25 -11.67
N ALA A 187 10.19 16.94 -11.70
CA ALA A 187 10.08 16.13 -12.90
C ALA A 187 8.89 15.17 -12.81
N VAL A 188 8.20 14.97 -13.93
CA VAL A 188 7.24 13.88 -14.13
C VAL A 188 7.96 12.76 -14.90
N VAL A 189 7.91 11.54 -14.37
CA VAL A 189 8.58 10.38 -14.93
C VAL A 189 7.56 9.27 -15.18
N THR A 190 7.60 8.68 -16.37
CA THR A 190 6.69 7.60 -16.78
C THR A 190 7.37 6.65 -17.75
N ILE A 191 6.92 5.40 -17.75
CA ILE A 191 7.26 4.41 -18.78
C ILE A 191 5.97 3.95 -19.46
N CYS A 192 5.92 4.08 -20.78
CA CYS A 192 4.83 3.63 -21.64
C CYS A 192 5.38 2.76 -22.77
N ALA A 193 5.89 1.57 -22.43
CA ALA A 193 6.50 0.63 -23.38
C ALA A 193 5.47 -0.23 -24.14
N TYR A 194 4.33 0.35 -24.49
CA TYR A 194 3.33 -0.26 -25.38
C TYR A 194 3.63 0.08 -26.84
N ALA A 195 2.95 -0.61 -27.77
CA ALA A 195 2.98 -0.26 -29.20
C ALA A 195 2.69 1.24 -29.40
N ALA A 196 3.33 1.87 -30.39
CA ALA A 196 3.28 3.31 -30.60
C ALA A 196 1.85 3.84 -30.85
N ASP A 197 0.99 3.01 -31.42
CA ASP A 197 -0.42 3.26 -31.72
C ASP A 197 -1.38 2.80 -30.61
N ALA A 198 -0.88 2.19 -29.53
CA ALA A 198 -1.72 1.76 -28.42
C ALA A 198 -2.43 2.99 -27.81
N PRO A 199 -3.78 3.00 -27.69
CA PRO A 199 -4.52 4.19 -27.24
C PRO A 199 -4.02 4.74 -25.90
N VAL A 200 -3.70 3.88 -24.93
CA VAL A 200 -3.17 4.29 -23.63
C VAL A 200 -1.89 5.11 -23.76
N ARG A 201 -0.97 4.71 -24.65
CA ARG A 201 0.32 5.40 -24.85
C ARG A 201 0.09 6.77 -25.46
N VAL A 202 -0.68 6.83 -26.55
CA VAL A 202 -0.95 8.08 -27.28
C VAL A 202 -1.67 9.09 -26.38
N LEU A 203 -2.76 8.66 -25.74
CA LEU A 203 -3.58 9.55 -24.90
C LEU A 203 -2.82 9.98 -23.64
N CYS A 204 -2.05 9.08 -23.02
CA CYS A 204 -1.29 9.44 -21.84
C CYS A 204 -0.10 10.37 -22.15
N GLU A 205 0.56 10.19 -23.30
CA GLU A 205 1.57 11.14 -23.78
C GLU A 205 0.95 12.53 -23.98
N GLN A 206 -0.18 12.63 -24.67
CA GLN A 206 -0.90 13.89 -24.86
C GLN A 206 -1.28 14.55 -23.53
N ASN A 207 -1.88 13.78 -22.60
CA ASN A 207 -2.26 14.24 -21.26
C ASN A 207 -1.08 14.91 -20.54
N ARG A 208 0.07 14.23 -20.50
CA ARG A 208 1.27 14.71 -19.80
C ARG A 208 1.95 15.87 -20.50
N GLN A 209 1.99 15.89 -21.83
CA GLN A 209 2.56 17.01 -22.58
C GLN A 209 1.76 18.29 -22.36
N ILE A 210 0.43 18.19 -22.34
CA ILE A 210 -0.45 19.33 -22.00
C ILE A 210 -0.19 19.78 -20.56
N TYR A 211 -0.18 18.87 -19.59
CA TYR A 211 0.07 19.20 -18.19
C TYR A 211 1.45 19.84 -17.97
N LYS A 212 2.49 19.32 -18.63
CA LYS A 212 3.81 19.94 -18.70
C LYS A 212 3.76 21.37 -19.24
N ALA A 213 3.07 21.60 -20.36
CA ALA A 213 2.97 22.92 -20.96
C ALA A 213 2.25 23.93 -20.05
N LEU A 214 1.24 23.48 -19.29
CA LEU A 214 0.49 24.33 -18.36
C LEU A 214 1.33 24.75 -17.15
N HIS A 215 2.15 23.85 -16.60
CA HIS A 215 2.78 24.08 -15.29
C HIS A 215 4.30 24.28 -15.33
N GLY A 216 4.95 23.96 -16.46
CA GLY A 216 6.39 24.12 -16.65
C GLY A 216 7.24 23.01 -16.02
N TYR A 217 6.67 21.83 -15.73
CA TYR A 217 7.44 20.69 -15.23
C TYR A 217 8.23 20.01 -16.36
N ASP A 218 9.35 19.37 -16.02
CA ASP A 218 10.03 18.49 -16.97
C ASP A 218 9.32 17.14 -17.08
N LEU A 219 9.31 16.56 -18.28
CA LEU A 219 8.70 15.26 -18.56
C LEU A 219 9.75 14.30 -19.12
N HIS A 220 9.97 13.19 -18.41
CA HIS A 220 10.79 12.06 -18.86
C HIS A 220 9.86 10.91 -19.23
N PHE A 221 9.56 10.80 -20.53
CA PHE A 221 8.62 9.83 -21.08
C PHE A 221 9.38 8.71 -21.79
N PHE A 222 9.56 7.58 -21.11
CA PHE A 222 10.26 6.42 -21.67
C PHE A 222 9.26 5.54 -22.43
N THR A 223 9.58 5.23 -23.68
CA THR A 223 8.74 4.41 -24.56
C THR A 223 9.28 3.00 -24.79
N ASP A 224 10.47 2.72 -24.27
CA ASP A 224 11.16 1.44 -24.44
C ASP A 224 12.18 1.22 -23.30
N ALA A 225 12.42 -0.04 -22.93
CA ALA A 225 13.40 -0.40 -21.91
C ALA A 225 14.82 0.08 -22.23
N ALA A 226 15.20 0.11 -23.50
CA ALA A 226 16.52 0.55 -23.96
C ALA A 226 16.79 2.04 -23.69
N GLN A 227 15.75 2.83 -23.49
CA GLN A 227 15.89 4.25 -23.11
C GLN A 227 16.23 4.41 -21.62
N ILE A 228 16.02 3.37 -20.81
CA ILE A 228 16.34 3.36 -19.39
C ILE A 228 17.77 2.83 -19.24
N LEU A 229 18.70 3.75 -19.03
CA LEU A 229 20.11 3.42 -18.90
C LEU A 229 20.38 2.58 -17.63
N PRO A 230 21.34 1.64 -17.67
CA PRO A 230 21.81 0.98 -16.46
C PRO A 230 22.39 1.98 -15.45
N ASN A 231 21.97 1.90 -14.20
CA ASN A 231 22.56 2.66 -13.10
C ASN A 231 23.69 1.85 -12.47
N LYS A 232 24.92 2.07 -12.94
CA LYS A 232 26.09 1.31 -12.47
C LYS A 232 26.38 1.52 -10.99
N ALA A 233 26.18 2.74 -10.48
CA ALA A 233 26.46 3.08 -9.08
C ALA A 233 25.52 2.33 -8.11
N ALA A 234 24.24 2.24 -8.47
CA ALA A 234 23.23 1.52 -7.69
C ALA A 234 23.07 0.04 -8.09
N ARG A 235 23.87 -0.45 -9.04
CA ARG A 235 23.81 -1.82 -9.59
C ARG A 235 22.41 -2.17 -10.15
N MET A 236 21.73 -1.21 -10.76
CA MET A 236 20.40 -1.42 -11.35
C MET A 236 20.50 -1.53 -12.87
N ASN A 237 19.91 -2.58 -13.44
CA ASN A 237 19.92 -2.81 -14.87
C ASN A 237 18.59 -3.42 -15.31
N VAL A 238 17.76 -2.68 -16.05
CA VAL A 238 16.46 -3.20 -16.50
C VAL A 238 16.60 -4.30 -17.56
N GLN A 239 17.78 -4.46 -18.15
CA GLN A 239 18.08 -5.46 -19.16
C GLN A 239 18.66 -6.77 -18.59
N ASP A 240 18.77 -6.94 -17.27
CA ASP A 240 19.30 -8.16 -16.64
C ASP A 240 18.33 -9.35 -16.64
N GLY A 241 17.04 -9.10 -16.89
CA GLY A 241 15.99 -10.12 -16.87
C GLY A 241 15.65 -10.66 -15.48
N ILE A 242 16.18 -10.05 -14.41
CA ILE A 242 15.84 -10.36 -13.03
C ILE A 242 14.52 -9.67 -12.69
N HIS A 243 14.42 -8.38 -13.00
CA HIS A 243 13.27 -7.55 -12.66
C HIS A 243 12.23 -7.49 -13.78
N LYS A 244 10.97 -7.74 -13.44
CA LYS A 244 9.82 -7.63 -14.36
C LYS A 244 9.62 -6.16 -14.80
N PRO A 245 8.95 -5.88 -15.94
CA PRO A 245 8.84 -4.52 -16.49
C PRO A 245 8.29 -3.45 -15.55
N PHE A 246 7.39 -3.82 -14.63
CA PHE A 246 6.86 -2.89 -13.65
C PHE A 246 7.92 -2.37 -12.64
N PHE A 247 9.06 -3.05 -12.46
CA PHE A 247 10.18 -2.55 -11.66
C PHE A 247 11.03 -1.49 -12.35
N TRP A 248 10.93 -1.34 -13.67
CA TRP A 248 11.76 -0.39 -14.42
C TRP A 248 11.60 1.04 -13.92
N LYS A 249 10.46 1.36 -13.28
CA LYS A 249 10.19 2.62 -12.57
C LYS A 249 11.25 2.97 -11.53
N VAL A 250 11.76 1.98 -10.80
CA VAL A 250 12.75 2.17 -9.73
C VAL A 250 14.08 2.65 -10.31
N ASN A 251 14.59 1.99 -11.35
CA ASN A 251 15.82 2.40 -12.03
C ASN A 251 15.64 3.73 -12.78
N ALA A 252 14.50 3.92 -13.48
CA ALA A 252 14.21 5.17 -14.17
C ALA A 252 14.22 6.36 -13.21
N VAL A 253 13.50 6.29 -12.08
CA VAL A 253 13.50 7.37 -11.09
C VAL A 253 14.87 7.54 -10.44
N LYS A 254 15.61 6.46 -10.14
CA LYS A 254 16.98 6.56 -9.59
C LYS A 254 17.90 7.33 -10.52
N ASN A 255 17.88 7.04 -11.83
CA ASN A 255 18.66 7.77 -12.82
C ASN A 255 18.30 9.26 -12.87
N ILE A 256 17.01 9.61 -12.76
CA ILE A 256 16.57 11.01 -12.75
C ILE A 256 17.04 11.73 -11.49
N LEU A 257 16.93 11.11 -10.31
CA LEU A 257 17.44 11.68 -9.06
C LEU A 257 18.96 11.90 -9.10
N ASP A 258 19.72 10.95 -9.66
CA ASP A 258 21.18 11.03 -9.76
C ASP A 258 21.68 12.18 -10.65
N THR A 259 20.82 12.77 -11.49
CA THR A 259 21.17 13.99 -12.23
C THR A 259 21.30 15.22 -11.33
N ASN A 260 20.76 15.17 -10.11
CA ASN A 260 20.65 16.29 -9.16
C ASN A 260 19.97 17.56 -9.73
N LYS A 261 19.22 17.41 -10.83
CA LYS A 261 18.48 18.50 -11.48
C LYS A 261 17.13 18.79 -10.84
N TYR A 262 16.59 17.84 -10.08
CA TYR A 262 15.25 17.90 -9.52
C TYR A 262 15.27 17.72 -8.01
N ASP A 263 14.39 18.45 -7.33
CA ASP A 263 14.14 18.31 -5.90
C ASP A 263 13.09 17.23 -5.64
N TRP A 264 12.14 17.07 -6.57
CA TRP A 264 11.11 16.03 -6.53
C TRP A 264 10.90 15.36 -7.89
N VAL A 265 10.55 14.08 -7.83
CA VAL A 265 10.10 13.30 -8.96
C VAL A 265 8.69 12.79 -8.67
N LEU A 266 7.74 13.07 -9.55
CA LEU A 266 6.45 12.40 -9.62
C LEU A 266 6.58 11.20 -10.57
N TRP A 267 6.48 9.99 -10.04
CA TRP A 267 6.24 8.80 -10.84
C TRP A 267 4.76 8.67 -11.19
N MET A 268 4.45 8.33 -12.45
CA MET A 268 3.11 7.97 -12.89
C MET A 268 3.16 6.78 -13.86
N ASP A 269 2.36 5.76 -13.61
CA ASP A 269 2.14 4.64 -14.52
C ASP A 269 1.41 5.10 -15.80
N CYS A 270 1.60 4.40 -16.92
CA CYS A 270 1.08 4.79 -18.23
C CYS A 270 -0.45 4.90 -18.31
N ASP A 271 -1.16 4.22 -17.42
CA ASP A 271 -2.61 4.18 -17.29
C ASP A 271 -3.16 5.13 -16.20
N ALA A 272 -2.31 6.02 -15.67
CA ALA A 272 -2.70 7.13 -14.80
C ALA A 272 -2.72 8.47 -15.55
N PHE A 273 -3.82 9.19 -15.43
CA PHE A 273 -4.10 10.44 -16.14
C PHE A 273 -4.31 11.58 -15.15
N PHE A 274 -3.76 12.77 -15.45
CA PHE A 274 -4.17 14.00 -14.79
C PHE A 274 -5.62 14.31 -15.14
N MET A 275 -6.40 14.75 -14.15
CA MET A 275 -7.84 15.00 -14.26
C MET A 275 -8.25 16.39 -13.77
N ASP A 276 -7.40 17.05 -12.99
CA ASP A 276 -7.54 18.44 -12.56
C ASP A 276 -6.36 19.24 -13.11
N PRO A 277 -6.52 19.93 -14.27
CA PRO A 277 -5.46 20.72 -14.86
C PRO A 277 -5.09 21.96 -14.05
N GLY A 278 -5.96 22.43 -13.14
CA GLY A 278 -5.68 23.59 -12.29
C GLY A 278 -4.81 23.26 -11.09
N ARG A 279 -4.73 21.99 -10.71
CA ARG A 279 -3.92 21.53 -9.59
C ARG A 279 -2.47 21.32 -9.96
N THR A 280 -1.57 21.86 -9.15
CA THR A 280 -0.12 21.74 -9.29
C THR A 280 0.42 20.58 -8.45
N ILE A 281 1.55 20.01 -8.87
CA ILE A 281 2.27 19.02 -8.06
C ILE A 281 2.81 19.67 -6.78
N ASP A 282 3.26 20.93 -6.86
CA ASP A 282 3.64 21.76 -5.72
C ASP A 282 2.58 21.78 -4.61
N SER A 283 1.32 22.00 -4.98
CA SER A 283 0.22 22.04 -4.01
C SER A 283 0.12 20.71 -3.27
N VAL A 284 0.19 19.58 -3.97
CA VAL A 284 0.12 18.24 -3.37
C VAL A 284 1.33 17.99 -2.46
N ILE A 285 2.55 18.33 -2.90
CA ILE A 285 3.76 18.22 -2.06
C ILE A 285 3.57 19.02 -0.77
N GLN A 286 3.14 20.27 -0.87
CA GLN A 286 3.00 21.13 0.32
C GLN A 286 1.85 20.69 1.22
N MET A 287 0.77 20.12 0.68
CA MET A 287 -0.34 19.56 1.47
C MET A 287 0.15 18.53 2.51
N TYR A 288 1.17 17.75 2.16
CA TYR A 288 1.67 16.64 2.97
C TYR A 288 3.06 16.86 3.58
N SER A 289 3.81 17.88 3.13
CA SER A 289 5.13 18.21 3.67
C SER A 289 5.17 19.49 4.51
N GLY A 290 4.19 20.39 4.37
CA GLY A 290 4.21 21.70 5.03
C GLY A 290 3.96 21.67 6.54
N ASN A 291 3.38 20.59 7.08
CA ASN A 291 3.10 20.44 8.50
C ASN A 291 3.68 19.14 9.09
N LEU A 292 4.21 19.22 10.31
CA LEU A 292 4.36 18.05 11.18
C LEU A 292 2.97 17.45 11.42
N THR A 293 2.71 16.27 10.87
CA THR A 293 1.39 15.63 10.88
C THR A 293 0.99 15.16 12.27
N SER A 294 -0.31 14.99 12.55
CA SER A 294 -0.82 14.30 13.75
C SER A 294 -0.26 12.88 13.86
N ALA A 295 -0.02 12.21 12.73
CA ALA A 295 0.78 10.98 12.70
C ALA A 295 2.16 11.22 13.34
N SER A 296 2.87 12.29 13.00
CA SER A 296 4.20 12.58 13.59
C SER A 296 4.16 13.19 15.00
N ARG A 297 2.98 13.57 15.52
CA ARG A 297 2.82 14.20 16.83
C ARG A 297 2.28 13.17 17.81
N LEU A 298 3.08 12.81 18.81
CA LEU A 298 2.49 12.20 20.02
C LEU A 298 1.38 13.13 20.54
N PRO A 299 0.27 12.59 21.08
CA PRO A 299 -0.78 13.41 21.69
C PRO A 299 -0.18 14.40 22.71
N PRO A 300 -0.86 15.49 23.06
CA PRO A 300 -0.33 16.43 24.05
C PRO A 300 0.02 15.73 25.36
N PRO A 301 1.02 16.21 26.12
CA PRO A 301 1.39 15.62 27.40
C PRO A 301 0.18 15.53 28.33
N SER A 302 -0.11 14.33 28.82
CA SER A 302 -1.09 14.15 29.88
C SER A 302 -0.43 14.32 31.24
N SER A 303 -1.17 14.76 32.26
CA SER A 303 -0.65 14.87 33.64
C SER A 303 -0.18 13.52 34.20
N GLY A 304 -0.63 12.40 33.61
CA GLY A 304 -0.21 11.03 33.94
C GLY A 304 0.96 10.48 33.13
N ASP A 305 1.56 11.25 32.21
CA ASP A 305 2.69 10.77 31.41
C ASP A 305 3.92 10.51 32.30
N SER A 306 4.51 9.32 32.20
CA SER A 306 5.74 8.96 32.89
C SER A 306 6.93 9.80 32.42
N VAL A 307 8.00 9.86 33.21
CA VAL A 307 9.25 10.55 32.85
C VAL A 307 9.81 10.02 31.53
N GLU A 308 9.72 8.71 31.28
CA GLU A 308 10.19 8.09 30.05
C GLU A 308 9.36 8.53 28.83
N VAL A 309 8.02 8.63 28.96
CA VAL A 309 7.16 9.17 27.89
C VAL A 309 7.57 10.59 27.51
N ARG A 310 7.84 11.42 28.52
CA ARG A 310 8.28 12.80 28.29
C ARG A 310 9.65 12.85 27.62
N ARG A 311 10.56 11.92 27.95
CA ARG A 311 11.88 11.79 27.32
C ARG A 311 11.76 11.37 25.86
N VAL A 312 10.98 10.33 25.56
CA VAL A 312 10.70 9.86 24.19
C VAL A 312 10.07 10.99 23.37
N ARG A 313 9.06 11.69 23.92
CA ARG A 313 8.42 12.83 23.24
C ARG A 313 9.42 13.95 22.97
N ARG A 314 10.30 14.26 23.92
CA ARG A 314 11.32 15.30 23.75
C ARG A 314 12.30 14.94 22.63
N ASN A 315 12.78 13.70 22.60
CA ASN A 315 13.68 13.20 21.54
C ASN A 315 12.99 13.23 20.17
N MET A 316 11.71 12.86 20.09
CA MET A 316 10.94 12.96 18.83
C MET A 316 10.68 14.41 18.38
N SER A 317 10.55 15.34 19.33
CA SER A 317 10.23 16.75 19.04
C SER A 317 11.45 17.63 18.73
N GLN A 318 12.64 17.31 19.26
CA GLN A 318 13.81 18.17 19.18
C GLN A 318 14.64 17.96 17.90
N ASP A 319 14.56 16.80 17.25
CA ASP A 319 15.37 16.50 16.06
C ASP A 319 14.61 16.61 14.72
N ALA A 320 13.29 16.78 14.75
CA ALA A 320 12.47 16.46 13.59
C ALA A 320 11.99 17.70 12.82
N VAL A 321 12.89 18.38 12.10
CA VAL A 321 12.47 18.91 10.78
C VAL A 321 12.22 17.65 9.95
N VAL A 322 10.99 17.12 10.02
CA VAL A 322 10.69 15.85 9.34
C VAL A 322 10.83 16.09 7.84
N ASN A 323 11.92 15.56 7.29
CA ASN A 323 12.26 15.73 5.89
C ASN A 323 11.50 14.69 5.07
N ILE A 324 10.26 15.04 4.68
CA ILE A 324 9.44 14.17 3.84
C ILE A 324 10.17 13.91 2.55
N SER A 325 10.39 12.63 2.29
CA SER A 325 11.05 12.14 1.10
C SER A 325 10.12 11.34 0.21
N LEU A 326 9.04 10.74 0.72
CA LEU A 326 8.12 9.93 -0.08
C LEU A 326 6.66 10.26 0.27
N ILE A 327 5.83 10.49 -0.76
CA ILE A 327 4.38 10.65 -0.65
C ILE A 327 3.69 9.69 -1.63
N PHE A 328 2.81 8.82 -1.13
CA PHE A 328 2.01 7.90 -1.96
C PHE A 328 0.60 7.75 -1.39
N ALA A 329 -0.31 7.14 -2.12
CA ALA A 329 -1.65 6.81 -1.63
C ALA A 329 -1.79 5.33 -1.23
N VAL A 330 -2.69 5.07 -0.29
CA VAL A 330 -3.10 3.71 0.10
C VAL A 330 -4.57 3.47 -0.18
N ASP A 331 -4.93 2.22 -0.35
CA ASP A 331 -6.30 1.72 -0.44
C ASP A 331 -6.51 0.53 0.51
N SER A 332 -7.61 -0.21 0.35
CA SER A 332 -7.91 -1.38 1.20
C SER A 332 -6.90 -2.53 1.06
N THR A 333 -6.13 -2.52 -0.03
CA THR A 333 -5.16 -3.56 -0.41
C THR A 333 -3.71 -3.16 -0.11
N GLY A 334 -3.51 -2.03 0.56
CA GLY A 334 -2.20 -1.48 0.88
C GLY A 334 -1.80 -0.30 0.01
N ILE A 335 -0.52 -0.22 -0.32
CA ILE A 335 0.03 0.82 -1.19
C ILE A 335 -0.30 0.44 -2.62
N ASN A 336 -0.72 1.39 -3.46
CA ASN A 336 -0.60 1.25 -4.90
C ASN A 336 0.49 2.19 -5.41
N ASN A 337 1.49 1.65 -6.11
CA ASN A 337 2.70 2.38 -6.47
C ASN A 337 2.69 2.90 -7.93
N GLY A 338 1.50 3.02 -8.53
CA GLY A 338 1.36 3.62 -9.84
C GLY A 338 1.44 5.14 -9.85
N VAL A 339 1.27 5.80 -8.70
CA VAL A 339 1.50 7.24 -8.56
C VAL A 339 2.12 7.56 -7.21
N TRP A 340 3.30 8.20 -7.22
CA TRP A 340 3.97 8.62 -5.99
C TRP A 340 4.99 9.74 -6.25
N LEU A 341 5.27 10.50 -5.21
CA LEU A 341 6.24 11.60 -5.21
C LEU A 341 7.44 11.19 -4.37
N LEU A 342 8.64 11.40 -4.89
CA LEU A 342 9.89 11.13 -4.17
C LEU A 342 10.83 12.32 -4.28
N ARG A 343 11.25 12.82 -3.13
CA ARG A 343 12.22 13.90 -2.98
C ARG A 343 13.62 13.39 -3.26
N ASN A 344 14.49 14.22 -3.82
CA ASN A 344 15.90 13.92 -3.98
C ASN A 344 16.64 14.06 -2.64
N THR A 345 16.72 12.97 -1.88
CA THR A 345 17.40 12.91 -0.58
C THR A 345 18.25 11.64 -0.49
N ALA A 346 19.21 11.61 0.44
CA ALA A 346 20.00 10.41 0.72
C ALA A 346 19.11 9.21 1.09
N TRP A 347 18.03 9.44 1.84
CA TRP A 347 17.05 8.42 2.18
C TRP A 347 16.36 7.84 0.94
N SER A 348 15.99 8.69 -0.02
CA SER A 348 15.33 8.24 -1.26
C SER A 348 16.24 7.37 -2.12
N HIS A 349 17.53 7.70 -2.20
CA HIS A 349 18.50 6.88 -2.93
C HIS A 349 18.69 5.51 -2.28
N ASP A 350 18.82 5.46 -0.95
CA ASP A 350 18.89 4.21 -0.18
C ASP A 350 17.61 3.39 -0.32
N PHE A 351 16.45 4.03 -0.21
CA PHE A 351 15.15 3.39 -0.36
C PHE A 351 14.99 2.73 -1.73
N LEU A 352 15.30 3.43 -2.83
CA LEU A 352 15.21 2.86 -4.18
C LEU A 352 16.15 1.66 -4.35
N GLN A 353 17.33 1.68 -3.74
CA GLN A 353 18.26 0.55 -3.78
C GLN A 353 17.73 -0.65 -2.99
N ARG A 354 17.25 -0.46 -1.77
CA ARG A 354 16.62 -1.54 -0.97
C ARG A 354 15.39 -2.11 -1.65
N TRP A 355 14.60 -1.26 -2.30
CA TRP A 355 13.42 -1.69 -3.06
C TRP A 355 13.82 -2.57 -4.25
N TRP A 356 14.85 -2.17 -5.00
CA TRP A 356 15.40 -2.98 -6.10
C TRP A 356 16.00 -4.30 -5.64
N GLU A 357 16.72 -4.31 -4.51
CA GLU A 357 17.44 -5.46 -3.95
C GLU A 357 16.57 -6.35 -3.04
N SER A 358 15.23 -6.23 -3.12
CA SER A 358 14.35 -6.94 -2.18
C SER A 358 14.39 -8.46 -2.32
N ASP A 359 14.49 -9.14 -1.18
CA ASP A 359 14.50 -10.60 -1.02
C ASP A 359 13.19 -11.29 -1.47
N ILE A 360 12.06 -10.57 -1.55
CA ILE A 360 10.82 -11.07 -2.14
C ILE A 360 11.05 -11.58 -3.58
N LEU A 361 12.00 -11.00 -4.30
CA LEU A 361 12.31 -11.38 -5.68
C LEU A 361 13.09 -12.68 -5.81
N GLU A 362 13.38 -13.34 -4.69
CA GLU A 362 14.06 -14.63 -4.64
C GLU A 362 13.06 -15.80 -4.50
N GLY A 363 13.54 -17.02 -4.79
CA GLY A 363 12.80 -18.25 -4.52
C GLY A 363 11.37 -18.27 -5.09
N PRO A 364 10.38 -18.75 -4.33
CA PRO A 364 8.98 -18.76 -4.76
C PRO A 364 8.38 -17.36 -4.99
N GLY A 365 8.90 -16.32 -4.34
CA GLY A 365 8.41 -14.94 -4.49
C GLY A 365 8.81 -14.28 -5.81
N ARG A 366 9.80 -14.82 -6.54
CA ARG A 366 10.24 -14.31 -7.85
C ARG A 366 9.09 -14.19 -8.86
N GLU A 367 8.18 -15.16 -8.83
CA GLU A 367 7.04 -15.21 -9.76
C GLU A 367 5.87 -14.33 -9.33
N HIS A 368 5.96 -13.68 -8.16
CA HIS A 368 4.88 -12.89 -7.61
C HIS A 368 4.39 -11.80 -8.58
N ASN A 369 3.08 -11.76 -8.76
CA ASN A 369 2.40 -10.72 -9.54
C ASN A 369 2.33 -9.45 -8.70
N CYS A 370 2.66 -8.29 -9.29
CA CYS A 370 2.80 -7.02 -8.58
C CYS A 370 3.96 -6.97 -7.57
N SER A 371 5.06 -7.65 -7.87
CA SER A 371 6.20 -7.71 -6.94
C SER A 371 6.85 -6.36 -6.66
N ASP A 372 6.75 -5.33 -7.52
CA ASP A 372 7.21 -3.97 -7.20
C ASP A 372 6.38 -3.32 -6.09
N GLN A 373 5.06 -3.47 -6.15
CA GLN A 373 4.16 -2.95 -5.12
C GLN A 373 4.35 -3.69 -3.80
N SER A 374 4.47 -5.02 -3.83
CA SER A 374 4.70 -5.84 -2.64
C SER A 374 6.07 -5.57 -1.99
N THR A 375 7.12 -5.39 -2.78
CA THR A 375 8.46 -5.05 -2.28
C THR A 375 8.53 -3.65 -1.70
N MET A 376 7.85 -2.67 -2.29
CA MET A 376 7.69 -1.33 -1.71
C MET A 376 7.00 -1.41 -0.35
N LEU A 377 5.90 -2.17 -0.27
CA LEU A 377 5.14 -2.32 0.97
C LEU A 377 5.97 -2.97 2.08
N HIS A 378 6.67 -4.05 1.75
CA HIS A 378 7.58 -4.73 2.66
C HIS A 378 8.70 -3.80 3.16
N ALA A 379 9.38 -3.11 2.24
CA ALA A 379 10.48 -2.19 2.56
C ALA A 379 10.06 -1.00 3.43
N LEU A 380 8.77 -0.63 3.43
CA LEU A 380 8.25 0.50 4.20
C LEU A 380 7.62 0.08 5.53
N LEU A 381 7.05 -1.12 5.64
CA LEU A 381 6.26 -1.52 6.81
C LEU A 381 6.89 -2.61 7.67
N GLN A 382 7.62 -3.57 7.09
CA GLN A 382 7.95 -4.81 7.78
C GLN A 382 8.68 -4.58 9.10
N GLU A 383 9.79 -3.83 9.08
CA GLU A 383 10.62 -3.58 10.26
C GLU A 383 9.81 -2.93 11.40
N ARG A 384 9.06 -1.88 11.09
CA ARG A 384 8.26 -1.13 12.08
C ARG A 384 7.02 -1.87 12.55
N ALA A 385 6.39 -2.67 11.69
CA ALA A 385 5.23 -3.47 12.07
C ALA A 385 5.65 -4.64 12.97
N MET A 386 6.75 -5.32 12.65
CA MET A 386 7.25 -6.48 13.40
C MET A 386 7.90 -6.08 14.73
N ASN A 387 8.40 -4.85 14.88
CA ASN A 387 8.93 -4.36 16.14
C ASN A 387 7.81 -3.92 17.10
N LEU A 388 7.26 -4.88 17.85
CA LEU A 388 6.20 -4.68 18.84
C LEU A 388 6.67 -3.87 20.06
N ASP A 389 6.82 -2.55 19.90
CA ASP A 389 7.08 -1.60 20.98
C ASP A 389 5.78 -1.18 21.70
N GLU A 390 5.66 -1.55 22.97
CA GLU A 390 4.49 -1.26 23.81
C GLU A 390 4.23 0.25 23.96
N MET A 391 5.29 1.05 24.05
CA MET A 391 5.17 2.50 24.22
C MET A 391 4.72 3.16 22.92
N TRP A 392 5.34 2.79 21.80
CA TRP A 392 4.97 3.26 20.46
C TRP A 392 3.51 2.93 20.14
N ASP A 393 3.10 1.71 20.46
CA ASP A 393 1.75 1.20 20.19
C ASP A 393 0.69 1.83 21.07
N LYS A 394 1.01 2.11 22.33
CA LYS A 394 0.08 2.76 23.26
C LYS A 394 -0.41 4.12 22.73
N TYR A 395 0.42 4.80 21.94
CA TYR A 395 0.11 6.11 21.38
C TYR A 395 -0.30 6.08 19.91
N GLU A 396 -0.56 4.90 19.35
CA GLU A 396 -0.90 4.75 17.94
C GLU A 396 0.13 5.45 17.03
N ALA A 397 1.42 5.37 17.35
CA ALA A 397 2.42 6.11 16.58
C ALA A 397 2.54 5.59 15.12
N PRO A 398 3.10 6.38 14.19
CA PRO A 398 3.13 6.03 12.78
C PRO A 398 3.80 4.70 12.50
N ILE A 399 3.22 3.95 11.58
CA ILE A 399 3.80 2.69 11.09
C ILE A 399 4.82 2.91 9.97
N TYR A 400 4.73 4.03 9.26
CA TYR A 400 5.64 4.37 8.17
C TYR A 400 6.87 5.12 8.68
N PRO A 401 8.01 5.06 7.97
CA PRO A 401 9.17 5.92 8.18
C PRO A 401 8.81 7.39 8.34
N SER A 402 9.60 8.13 9.11
CA SER A 402 9.39 9.58 9.32
C SER A 402 9.35 10.35 8.00
N GLU A 403 10.12 9.88 7.02
CA GLU A 403 10.27 10.41 5.67
C GLU A 403 9.04 10.16 4.79
N VAL A 404 8.07 9.38 5.24
CA VAL A 404 6.96 8.88 4.43
C VAL A 404 5.65 9.53 4.82
N ARG A 405 4.83 9.87 3.83
CA ARG A 405 3.47 10.36 4.01
C ARG A 405 2.50 9.60 3.13
N VAL A 406 1.35 9.31 3.73
CA VAL A 406 0.21 8.75 3.02
C VAL A 406 -0.68 9.91 2.58
N ALA A 407 -0.75 10.14 1.28
CA ALA A 407 -1.71 11.02 0.67
C ALA A 407 -3.08 10.37 0.57
N ARG A 408 -4.11 11.20 0.64
CA ARG A 408 -5.47 10.81 0.28
C ARG A 408 -5.55 10.45 -1.21
N GLN A 409 -6.39 9.47 -1.52
CA GLN A 409 -6.55 8.97 -2.89
C GLN A 409 -7.01 10.06 -3.86
N GLU A 410 -7.89 10.99 -3.45
CA GLU A 410 -8.31 12.11 -4.31
C GLU A 410 -7.14 13.01 -4.78
N HIS A 411 -6.00 12.98 -4.10
CA HIS A 411 -4.85 13.83 -4.41
C HIS A 411 -3.75 13.12 -5.19
N LEU A 412 -3.78 11.80 -5.36
CA LEU A 412 -2.76 11.08 -6.14
C LEU A 412 -3.30 9.90 -6.94
N GLN A 413 -4.37 9.25 -6.51
CA GLN A 413 -4.68 7.90 -6.95
C GLN A 413 -6.13 7.47 -6.71
N SER A 414 -7.07 8.14 -7.37
CA SER A 414 -8.44 7.63 -7.45
C SER A 414 -8.55 6.62 -8.60
N PHE A 415 -9.31 5.54 -8.40
CA PHE A 415 -9.48 4.52 -9.44
C PHE A 415 -10.69 4.79 -10.33
N HIS A 416 -10.72 4.20 -11.53
CA HIS A 416 -12.02 4.08 -12.22
C HIS A 416 -12.98 3.18 -11.43
N GLU A 417 -14.27 3.33 -11.70
CA GLU A 417 -15.35 2.75 -10.89
C GLU A 417 -15.22 1.23 -10.69
N ALA A 418 -15.02 0.46 -11.77
CA ALA A 418 -14.91 -1.00 -11.65
C ALA A 418 -13.73 -1.47 -10.78
N THR A 419 -12.56 -0.83 -10.87
CA THR A 419 -11.40 -1.18 -10.02
C THR A 419 -11.60 -0.68 -8.61
N ALA A 420 -12.20 0.50 -8.41
CA ALA A 420 -12.59 0.96 -7.08
C ALA A 420 -13.54 -0.02 -6.38
N ALA A 421 -14.53 -0.55 -7.10
CA ALA A 421 -15.47 -1.55 -6.57
C ALA A 421 -14.73 -2.85 -6.18
N THR A 422 -13.89 -3.37 -7.07
CA THR A 422 -13.15 -4.62 -6.84
C THR A 422 -12.13 -4.49 -5.71
N ALA A 423 -11.41 -3.37 -5.67
CA ALA A 423 -10.38 -3.08 -4.69
C ALA A 423 -10.93 -2.44 -3.40
N LEU A 424 -12.26 -2.38 -3.22
CA LEU A 424 -12.91 -1.71 -2.08
C LEU A 424 -12.33 -0.33 -1.76
N SER A 425 -12.07 0.42 -2.83
CA SER A 425 -11.24 1.62 -2.84
C SER A 425 -12.05 2.83 -3.31
N ARG A 426 -11.45 4.01 -3.29
CA ARG A 426 -12.10 5.22 -3.78
C ARG A 426 -12.19 5.24 -5.31
N ALA A 427 -13.41 5.38 -5.82
CA ALA A 427 -13.65 5.74 -7.22
C ALA A 427 -13.38 7.24 -7.45
N TRP A 428 -12.82 7.55 -8.62
CA TRP A 428 -12.59 8.91 -9.08
C TRP A 428 -13.88 9.72 -9.09
N ARG A 429 -13.75 10.97 -8.65
CA ARG A 429 -14.82 11.97 -8.69
C ARG A 429 -14.29 13.24 -9.32
N ASP A 430 -15.21 14.06 -9.83
CA ASP A 430 -14.85 15.38 -10.32
C ASP A 430 -14.15 16.19 -9.22
N GLY A 431 -13.01 16.79 -9.57
CA GLY A 431 -12.12 17.50 -8.64
C GLY A 431 -10.95 16.66 -8.09
N ASP A 432 -10.97 15.33 -8.24
CA ASP A 432 -9.80 14.50 -7.92
C ASP A 432 -8.66 14.77 -8.92
N PHE A 433 -7.42 14.75 -8.43
CA PHE A 433 -6.24 15.15 -9.20
C PHE A 433 -5.89 14.18 -10.33
N ILE A 434 -5.90 12.89 -10.03
CA ILE A 434 -5.44 11.81 -10.91
C ILE A 434 -6.45 10.67 -10.91
N LYS A 435 -6.78 10.16 -12.10
CA LYS A 435 -7.56 8.93 -12.31
C LYS A 435 -6.60 7.85 -12.82
N HIS A 436 -6.49 6.77 -12.07
CA HIS A 436 -5.62 5.64 -12.37
C HIS A 436 -6.46 4.42 -12.75
N HIS A 437 -6.02 3.68 -13.76
CA HIS A 437 -6.73 2.53 -14.30
C HIS A 437 -6.01 1.19 -14.10
N PRO A 438 -5.60 0.84 -12.87
CA PRO A 438 -4.84 -0.38 -12.66
C PRO A 438 -5.69 -1.61 -13.05
N GLY A 439 -5.04 -2.56 -13.72
CA GLY A 439 -5.68 -3.76 -14.26
C GLY A 439 -6.40 -3.56 -15.59
N CYS A 440 -6.45 -2.33 -16.13
CA CYS A 440 -6.97 -2.11 -17.48
C CYS A 440 -5.99 -2.61 -18.55
N HIS A 441 -6.41 -3.62 -19.29
CA HIS A 441 -5.63 -4.16 -20.40
C HIS A 441 -5.80 -3.28 -21.64
N PHE A 442 -4.71 -2.65 -22.12
CA PHE A 442 -4.72 -1.65 -23.21
C PHE A 442 -5.39 -2.09 -24.53
N TYR A 443 -5.44 -3.39 -24.78
CA TYR A 443 -6.03 -3.99 -25.98
C TYR A 443 -7.54 -4.25 -25.86
N ARG A 444 -8.12 -4.12 -24.66
CA ARG A 444 -9.56 -4.33 -24.44
C ARG A 444 -10.31 -3.04 -24.71
N LEU A 445 -11.36 -3.12 -25.53
CA LEU A 445 -12.18 -1.95 -25.91
C LEU A 445 -12.73 -1.16 -24.70
N PRO A 446 -13.26 -1.79 -23.63
CA PRO A 446 -13.71 -1.05 -22.45
C PRO A 446 -12.59 -0.22 -21.81
N CYS A 447 -11.37 -0.74 -21.76
CA CYS A 447 -10.22 -0.01 -21.21
C CYS A 447 -9.83 1.17 -22.11
N GLN A 448 -9.87 1.00 -23.42
CA GLN A 448 -9.60 2.08 -24.39
C GLN A 448 -10.59 3.23 -24.24
N GLN A 449 -11.87 2.90 -24.06
CA GLN A 449 -12.93 3.89 -23.81
C GLN A 449 -12.67 4.67 -22.51
N LEU A 450 -12.25 3.99 -21.44
CA LEU A 450 -11.92 4.66 -20.17
C LEU A 450 -10.73 5.63 -20.32
N TYR A 451 -9.71 5.27 -21.10
CA TYR A 451 -8.58 6.18 -21.37
C TYR A 451 -9.01 7.40 -22.18
N GLN A 452 -9.85 7.20 -23.19
CA GLN A 452 -10.38 8.28 -24.01
C GLN A 452 -11.24 9.23 -23.16
N GLU A 453 -12.15 8.69 -22.36
CA GLU A 453 -12.98 9.46 -21.42
C GLU A 453 -12.12 10.28 -20.45
N ALA A 454 -11.09 9.67 -19.85
CA ALA A 454 -10.19 10.38 -18.94
C ALA A 454 -9.49 11.57 -19.63
N GLN A 455 -8.99 11.36 -20.85
CA GLN A 455 -8.34 12.41 -21.62
C GLN A 455 -9.33 13.51 -22.08
N GLU A 456 -10.54 13.16 -22.48
CA GLU A 456 -11.58 14.12 -22.87
C GLU A 456 -12.01 15.00 -21.69
N ILE A 457 -12.22 14.41 -20.50
CA ILE A 457 -12.53 15.15 -19.28
C ILE A 457 -11.42 16.15 -18.96
N PHE A 458 -10.16 15.70 -18.98
CA PHE A 458 -9.02 16.57 -18.72
C PHE A 458 -8.93 17.71 -19.75
N TYR A 459 -9.00 17.39 -21.05
CA TYR A 459 -8.90 18.37 -22.12
C TYR A 459 -10.01 19.44 -22.04
N ASN A 460 -11.26 19.03 -21.80
CA ASN A 460 -12.37 19.97 -21.66
C ASN A 460 -12.15 20.96 -20.51
N LYS A 461 -11.57 20.51 -19.39
CA LYS A 461 -11.20 21.39 -18.28
C LYS A 461 -10.07 22.36 -18.64
N VAL A 462 -9.09 21.92 -19.44
CA VAL A 462 -8.02 22.81 -19.95
C VAL A 462 -8.60 23.90 -20.84
N VAL A 463 -9.50 23.54 -21.77
CA VAL A 463 -10.18 24.53 -22.63
C VAL A 463 -10.96 25.53 -21.80
N PHE A 464 -11.68 25.08 -20.77
CA PHE A 464 -12.42 25.95 -19.87
C PHE A 464 -11.50 26.90 -19.08
N LEU A 465 -10.36 26.43 -18.57
CA LEU A 465 -9.38 27.28 -17.89
C LEU A 465 -8.80 28.38 -18.78
N HIS A 466 -8.67 28.15 -20.10
CA HIS A 466 -8.20 29.16 -21.04
C HIS A 466 -9.27 30.19 -21.44
N GLN A 467 -10.55 29.93 -21.15
CA GLN A 467 -11.65 30.85 -21.43
C GLN A 467 -11.93 31.83 -20.30
N GLN A 468 -11.43 31.55 -19.09
CA GLN A 468 -11.45 32.43 -17.93
C GLN A 468 -10.25 33.39 -17.98
#